data_AF-A0A7S2EYB1-F1
#
_entry.id   AF-A0A7S2EYB1-F1
#
_cell.length_a   1.000
_cell.length_b   1.000
_cell.length_c   1.000
_cell.angle_alpha   90.00
_cell.angle_beta   90.00
_cell.angle_gamma   90.00
#
_symmetry.space_group_name_H-M   'P 1'
#
loop_
_entity.id
_entity.type
_entity.pdbx_description
1 polymer ?
#
loop_
_entity_poly.entity_id
_entity_poly.type
_entity_poly.pdbx_seq_one_letter_code
_entity_poly.pdbx_strand_id
1 'polypeptide(L)'
;PYLHIGISYCWPGENETETTGHLYIVKNRLPEGFENCPVEALLTPEEVMGQAERGQVDESLRDLKTTDLGPFGCCDCCHTNGLNCGAKFPHGTFTGYMYLTPQWSNSLTRLAYNVSKEAINAVTGAKVTSEWEGKIR
;
A
#
# COMPACT_ATOMS: atom_id res chain seq x y z
N PRO A 1 -9.52 -3.85 -4.23
CA PRO A 1 -10.92 -3.77 -3.73
C PRO A 1 -11.04 -2.85 -2.50
N TYR A 2 -11.99 -1.91 -2.54
CA TYR A 2 -12.25 -0.95 -1.47
C TYR A 2 -13.74 -0.86 -1.17
N LEU A 3 -14.09 -0.39 0.01
CA LEU A 3 -15.46 -0.01 0.38
C LEU A 3 -15.61 1.50 0.24
N HIS A 4 -16.58 1.95 -0.56
CA HIS A 4 -16.95 3.36 -0.70
C HIS A 4 -18.27 3.61 0.03
N ILE A 5 -18.28 4.66 0.85
CA ILE A 5 -19.44 5.10 1.63
C ILE A 5 -19.67 6.58 1.31
N GLY A 6 -20.80 6.89 0.67
CA GLY A 6 -21.29 8.27 0.57
C GLY A 6 -21.95 8.70 1.89
N ILE A 7 -21.70 9.93 2.32
CA ILE A 7 -22.17 10.47 3.59
C ILE A 7 -22.91 11.76 3.29
N SER A 8 -24.23 11.79 3.49
CA SER A 8 -24.99 13.04 3.56
C SER A 8 -24.97 13.56 4.99
N TYR A 9 -24.65 14.84 5.17
CA TYR A 9 -24.67 15.50 6.47
C TYR A 9 -25.13 16.96 6.34
N CYS A 10 -25.80 17.44 7.39
CA CYS A 10 -26.23 18.83 7.54
C CYS A 10 -25.86 19.33 8.93
N TRP A 11 -25.43 20.59 9.04
CA TRP A 11 -25.13 21.22 10.32
C TRP A 11 -26.24 22.20 10.68
N PRO A 12 -26.84 22.12 11.88
CA PRO A 12 -27.83 23.12 12.31
C PRO A 12 -27.15 24.48 12.53
N GLY A 13 -27.67 25.55 11.92
CA GLY A 13 -27.35 26.93 12.28
C GLY A 13 -26.80 27.85 11.18
N GLU A 14 -26.18 27.33 10.13
CA GLU A 14 -25.70 28.13 8.99
C GLU A 14 -25.91 27.36 7.68
N ASN A 15 -26.84 27.83 6.83
CA ASN A 15 -27.25 27.23 5.57
C ASN A 15 -27.61 25.73 5.68
N GLU A 16 -28.91 25.41 5.79
CA GLU A 16 -29.48 24.05 5.71
C GLU A 16 -29.27 23.35 4.35
N THR A 17 -28.23 23.71 3.61
CA THR A 17 -27.82 23.02 2.40
C THR A 17 -27.16 21.71 2.79
N GLU A 18 -27.81 20.61 2.44
CA GLU A 18 -27.28 19.25 2.52
C GLU A 18 -25.87 19.21 1.90
N THR A 19 -24.90 18.75 2.68
CA THR A 19 -23.51 18.57 2.22
C THR A 19 -23.24 17.08 2.07
N THR A 20 -22.48 16.71 1.03
CA THR A 20 -22.08 15.33 0.79
C THR A 20 -20.57 15.16 0.97
N GLY A 21 -20.17 14.12 1.66
CA GLY A 21 -18.78 13.65 1.78
C GLY A 21 -18.67 12.19 1.38
N HIS A 22 -17.45 11.71 1.20
CA HIS A 22 -17.21 10.32 0.82
C HIS A 22 -16.05 9.72 1.63
N LEU A 23 -16.25 8.49 2.10
CA LEU A 23 -15.27 7.71 2.83
C LEU A 23 -14.88 6.47 2.01
N TYR A 24 -13.58 6.28 1.83
CA TYR A 24 -13.01 5.12 1.16
C TYR A 24 -12.20 4.31 2.16
N ILE A 25 -12.55 3.05 2.34
CA ILE A 25 -11.88 2.13 3.26
C ILE A 25 -11.17 1.05 2.45
N VAL A 26 -9.83 1.05 2.53
CA VAL A 26 -8.97 0.03 1.94
C VAL A 26 -8.53 -0.92 3.03
N LYS A 27 -8.75 -2.22 2.85
CA LYS A 27 -8.19 -3.24 3.73
C LYS A 27 -6.78 -3.60 3.24
N ASN A 28 -5.78 -3.28 4.05
CA ASN A 28 -4.39 -3.72 3.84
C ASN A 28 -4.24 -5.19 4.23
N ARG A 29 -4.84 -6.08 3.44
CA ARG A 29 -4.62 -7.53 3.50
C ARG A 29 -3.68 -7.91 2.38
N LEU A 30 -2.86 -8.93 2.62
CA LEU A 30 -2.08 -9.56 1.56
C LEU A 30 -3.05 -10.19 0.55
N PRO A 31 -3.06 -9.76 -0.72
CA PRO A 31 -3.89 -10.39 -1.74
C PRO A 31 -3.43 -11.83 -2.00
N GLU A 32 -4.35 -12.69 -2.43
CA GLU A 32 -3.99 -14.02 -2.92
C GLU A 32 -2.96 -13.89 -4.06
N GLY A 33 -1.88 -14.66 -3.98
CA GLY A 33 -0.80 -14.64 -4.98
C GLY A 33 0.29 -13.58 -4.78
N PHE A 34 0.21 -12.74 -3.73
CA PHE A 34 1.33 -11.84 -3.35
C PHE A 34 2.39 -12.51 -2.45
N GLU A 35 2.08 -13.70 -1.96
CA GLU A 35 3.04 -14.55 -1.27
C GLU A 35 4.05 -15.13 -2.26
N ASN A 36 5.31 -15.22 -1.84
CA ASN A 36 6.36 -15.91 -2.60
C ASN A 36 6.65 -15.26 -3.98
N CYS A 37 6.28 -13.98 -4.17
CA CYS A 37 6.67 -13.20 -5.34
C CYS A 37 8.15 -12.84 -5.27
N PRO A 38 8.86 -12.73 -6.40
CA PRO A 38 10.19 -12.13 -6.43
C PRO A 38 10.17 -10.73 -5.83
N VAL A 39 11.22 -10.35 -5.10
CA VAL A 39 11.36 -8.96 -4.67
C VAL A 39 11.54 -8.05 -5.87
N GLU A 40 11.01 -6.84 -5.77
CA GLU A 40 11.13 -5.83 -6.82
C GLU A 40 12.36 -4.95 -6.60
N ALA A 41 12.73 -4.18 -7.63
CA ALA A 41 13.79 -3.19 -7.51
C ALA A 41 13.42 -2.16 -6.43
N LEU A 42 14.43 -1.60 -5.76
CA LEU A 42 14.20 -0.56 -4.74
C LEU A 42 13.51 0.65 -5.38
N LEU A 43 12.49 1.18 -4.70
CA LEU A 43 11.81 2.41 -5.09
C LEU A 43 12.80 3.57 -5.19
N THR A 44 12.73 4.32 -6.29
CA THR A 44 13.45 5.58 -6.45
C THR A 44 12.50 6.78 -6.36
N PRO A 45 12.99 7.97 -6.00
CA PRO A 45 12.18 9.18 -6.03
C PRO A 45 11.52 9.42 -7.40
N GLU A 46 12.25 9.15 -8.48
CA GLU A 46 11.78 9.33 -9.85
C GLU A 46 10.64 8.35 -10.19
N GLU A 47 10.70 7.09 -9.73
CA GLU A 47 9.58 6.14 -9.86
C GLU A 47 8.34 6.67 -9.10
N VAL A 48 8.52 7.15 -7.86
CA VAL A 48 7.42 7.67 -7.03
C VAL A 48 6.77 8.91 -7.64
N MET A 49 7.55 9.76 -8.31
CA MET A 49 7.04 10.93 -9.03
C MET A 49 6.44 10.58 -10.41
N GLY A 50 6.48 9.33 -10.83
CA GLY A 50 6.03 8.91 -12.17
C GLY A 50 6.93 9.40 -13.30
N GLN A 51 8.20 9.70 -13.01
CA GLN A 51 9.20 10.24 -13.94
C GLN A 51 10.13 9.16 -14.52
N ALA A 52 10.20 8.00 -13.88
CA ALA A 52 11.00 6.87 -14.33
C ALA A 52 10.21 5.57 -14.21
N GLU A 53 10.51 4.64 -15.11
CA GLU A 53 10.06 3.26 -15.02
C GLU A 53 10.82 2.53 -13.90
N ARG A 54 10.25 1.40 -13.48
CA ARG A 54 10.86 0.53 -12.48
C ARG A 54 12.25 0.06 -12.92
N GLY A 55 13.21 0.16 -12.00
CA GLY A 55 14.58 -0.31 -12.22
C GLY A 55 14.73 -1.84 -12.22
N GLN A 56 15.98 -2.29 -12.29
CA GLN A 56 16.33 -3.71 -12.16
C GLN A 56 16.67 -4.06 -10.70
N VAL A 57 16.34 -5.29 -10.31
CA VAL A 57 16.74 -5.85 -9.02
C VAL A 57 18.24 -6.09 -9.02
N ASP A 58 18.91 -5.80 -7.90
CA ASP A 58 20.32 -6.15 -7.71
C ASP A 58 20.50 -7.67 -7.89
N GLU A 59 21.53 -8.08 -8.63
CA GLU A 59 21.82 -9.50 -8.89
C GLU A 59 21.95 -10.32 -7.60
N SER A 60 22.48 -9.72 -6.52
CA SER A 60 22.58 -10.38 -5.20
C SER A 60 21.23 -10.67 -4.53
N LEU A 61 20.16 -10.06 -5.01
CA LEU A 61 18.79 -10.18 -4.48
C LEU A 61 17.83 -10.83 -5.47
N ARG A 62 18.32 -11.26 -6.65
CA ARG A 62 17.48 -11.72 -7.76
C ARG A 62 16.60 -12.93 -7.42
N ASP A 63 17.13 -13.83 -6.61
CA ASP A 63 16.42 -15.05 -6.20
C ASP A 63 15.59 -14.85 -4.91
N LEU A 64 15.67 -13.66 -4.31
CA LEU A 64 14.97 -13.36 -3.07
C LEU A 64 13.48 -13.16 -3.34
N LYS A 65 12.64 -13.75 -2.48
CA LYS A 65 11.19 -13.61 -2.56
C LYS A 65 10.65 -12.84 -1.38
N THR A 66 9.42 -12.36 -1.49
CA THR A 66 8.74 -11.65 -0.39
C THR A 66 8.68 -12.51 0.88
N THR A 67 8.49 -13.81 0.75
CA THR A 67 8.51 -14.78 1.89
C THR A 67 9.88 -14.93 2.54
N ASP A 68 10.94 -14.53 1.86
CA ASP A 68 12.30 -14.53 2.40
C ASP A 68 12.64 -13.20 3.09
N LEU A 69 11.73 -12.24 3.11
CA LEU A 69 11.91 -11.01 3.87
C LEU A 69 11.49 -11.27 5.32
N GLY A 70 12.38 -10.90 6.25
CA GLY A 70 12.17 -11.00 7.69
C GLY A 70 12.27 -9.66 8.40
N PRO A 71 11.62 -9.53 9.58
CA PRO A 71 11.61 -8.28 10.33
C PRO A 71 12.88 -8.06 11.15
N PHE A 72 13.84 -8.99 11.20
CA PHE A 72 15.02 -8.90 12.07
C PHE A 72 16.32 -8.52 11.35
N GLY A 73 16.25 -8.04 10.10
CA GLY A 73 17.43 -7.60 9.34
C GLY A 73 17.67 -6.10 9.44
N CYS A 74 18.92 -5.64 9.42
CA CYS A 74 19.24 -4.21 9.31
C CYS A 74 19.63 -3.76 7.89
N CYS A 75 19.95 -4.72 7.01
CA CYS A 75 20.30 -4.55 5.60
C CYS A 75 19.60 -5.63 4.77
N ASP A 76 19.56 -5.48 3.45
CA ASP A 76 19.07 -6.54 2.56
C ASP A 76 19.97 -7.79 2.60
N CYS A 77 21.24 -7.60 2.96
CA CYS A 77 22.19 -8.69 3.20
C CYS A 77 21.76 -9.64 4.32
N CYS A 78 20.95 -9.21 5.29
CA CYS A 78 20.44 -10.06 6.36
C CYS A 78 19.49 -11.14 5.84
N HIS A 79 18.80 -10.88 4.71
CA HIS A 79 17.84 -11.81 4.14
C HIS A 79 18.52 -13.01 3.48
N THR A 80 19.72 -12.82 2.94
CA THR A 80 20.51 -13.87 2.28
C THR A 80 21.46 -14.61 3.23
N ASN A 81 21.80 -14.02 4.36
CA ASN A 81 22.78 -14.58 5.32
C ASN A 81 22.15 -15.27 6.55
N GLY A 82 20.87 -15.66 6.48
CA GLY A 82 20.23 -16.46 7.53
C GLY A 82 19.88 -15.71 8.83
N LEU A 83 19.96 -14.37 8.83
CA LEU A 83 19.44 -13.52 9.93
C LEU A 83 17.93 -13.29 9.82
N ASN A 84 17.31 -13.94 8.84
CA ASN A 84 15.90 -13.89 8.52
C ASN A 84 15.09 -14.87 9.39
N CYS A 85 14.81 -14.51 10.65
CA CYS A 85 13.97 -15.30 11.57
C CYS A 85 12.58 -14.67 11.79
N GLY A 86 11.66 -15.37 12.46
CA GLY A 86 10.34 -14.85 12.81
C GLY A 86 9.29 -14.82 11.69
N ALA A 87 8.16 -14.14 11.97
CA ALA A 87 7.06 -13.97 11.03
C ALA A 87 7.56 -13.25 9.76
N LYS A 88 7.21 -13.78 8.60
CA LYS A 88 7.65 -13.27 7.29
C LYS A 88 6.71 -12.21 6.78
N PHE A 89 7.18 -11.49 5.76
CA PHE A 89 6.36 -10.52 5.05
C PHE A 89 4.93 -11.03 4.77
N PRO A 90 3.91 -10.18 4.94
CA PRO A 90 3.96 -8.79 5.37
C PRO A 90 3.94 -8.64 6.90
N HIS A 91 4.00 -9.74 7.64
CA HIS A 91 3.84 -9.77 9.08
C HIS A 91 5.14 -9.33 9.77
N GLY A 92 5.16 -8.09 10.25
CA GLY A 92 6.28 -7.58 11.04
C GLY A 92 6.29 -8.10 12.49
N THR A 93 7.34 -7.74 13.21
CA THR A 93 7.42 -7.82 14.67
C THR A 93 7.63 -6.41 15.23
N PHE A 94 7.40 -6.22 16.53
CA PHE A 94 7.69 -4.93 17.18
C PHE A 94 9.15 -4.53 16.96
N THR A 95 10.11 -5.43 17.16
CA THR A 95 11.51 -5.12 16.89
C THR A 95 11.79 -4.80 15.42
N GLY A 96 11.01 -5.35 14.49
CA GLY A 96 11.17 -5.07 13.07
C GLY A 96 10.78 -3.66 12.64
N TYR A 97 9.97 -2.92 13.41
CA TYR A 97 9.76 -1.49 13.09
C TYR A 97 11.06 -0.68 13.25
N MET A 98 11.97 -1.11 14.12
CA MET A 98 13.24 -0.39 14.38
C MET A 98 14.30 -0.66 13.30
N TYR A 99 14.19 -1.78 12.59
CA TYR A 99 15.18 -2.26 11.63
C TYR A 99 14.48 -2.69 10.34
N LEU A 100 13.75 -1.78 9.70
CA LEU A 100 13.16 -2.09 8.41
C LEU A 100 14.25 -2.05 7.34
N THR A 101 14.64 -3.22 6.83
CA THR A 101 15.54 -3.29 5.67
C THR A 101 14.93 -2.54 4.46
N PRO A 102 15.76 -2.02 3.55
CA PRO A 102 15.28 -1.38 2.33
C PRO A 102 14.29 -2.25 1.54
N GLN A 103 14.57 -3.54 1.35
CA GLN A 103 13.66 -4.42 0.60
C GLN A 103 12.37 -4.74 1.32
N TRP A 104 12.38 -4.83 2.65
CA TRP A 104 11.14 -4.97 3.41
C TRP A 104 10.26 -3.72 3.24
N SER A 105 10.84 -2.54 3.40
CA SER A 105 10.13 -1.27 3.21
C SER A 105 9.62 -1.08 1.77
N ASN A 106 10.45 -1.45 0.80
CA ASN A 106 10.12 -1.45 -0.63
C ASN A 106 8.89 -2.34 -0.90
N SER A 107 8.94 -3.59 -0.44
CA SER A 107 7.86 -4.56 -0.64
C SER A 107 6.56 -4.14 0.07
N LEU A 108 6.64 -3.57 1.28
CA LEU A 108 5.47 -3.05 1.98
C LEU A 108 4.84 -1.86 1.27
N THR A 109 5.65 -0.92 0.79
CA THR A 109 5.15 0.24 0.04
C THR A 109 4.48 -0.18 -1.26
N ARG A 110 5.09 -1.12 -1.98
CA ARG A 110 4.53 -1.68 -3.23
C ARG A 110 3.24 -2.46 -2.97
N LEU A 111 3.17 -3.23 -1.89
CA LEU A 111 1.94 -3.88 -1.45
C LEU A 111 0.85 -2.85 -1.15
N ALA A 112 1.17 -1.83 -0.36
CA ALA A 112 0.22 -0.76 0.00
C ALA A 112 -0.31 -0.04 -1.25
N TYR A 113 0.55 0.30 -2.20
CA TYR A 113 0.13 0.89 -3.47
C TYR A 113 -0.77 -0.07 -4.26
N ASN A 114 -0.38 -1.34 -4.41
CA ASN A 114 -1.18 -2.30 -5.17
C ASN A 114 -2.59 -2.52 -4.62
N VAL A 115 -2.75 -2.53 -3.29
CA VAL A 115 -4.08 -2.70 -2.66
C VAL A 115 -4.92 -1.42 -2.65
N SER A 116 -4.28 -0.24 -2.70
CA SER A 116 -4.96 1.05 -2.58
C SER A 116 -5.14 1.81 -3.90
N LYS A 117 -4.38 1.48 -4.96
CA LYS A 117 -4.38 2.23 -6.23
C LYS A 117 -5.76 2.47 -6.84
N GLU A 118 -6.64 1.47 -6.77
CA GLU A 118 -8.00 1.59 -7.31
C GLU A 118 -8.84 2.61 -6.52
N ALA A 119 -8.70 2.61 -5.19
CA ALA A 119 -9.37 3.57 -4.32
C ALA A 119 -8.82 4.98 -4.53
N ILE A 120 -7.49 5.10 -4.67
CA ILE A 120 -6.82 6.37 -4.95
C ILE A 120 -7.34 6.93 -6.27
N ASN A 121 -7.35 6.13 -7.34
CA ASN A 121 -7.87 6.55 -8.65
C ASN A 121 -9.34 6.98 -8.58
N ALA A 122 -10.15 6.33 -7.76
CA ALA A 122 -11.56 6.71 -7.57
C ALA A 122 -11.70 8.07 -6.85
N VAL A 123 -10.86 8.34 -5.86
CA VAL A 123 -10.89 9.60 -5.08
C VAL A 123 -10.29 10.77 -5.85
N THR A 124 -9.26 10.53 -6.66
CA THR A 124 -8.57 11.58 -7.43
C THR A 124 -9.22 11.87 -8.79
N GLY A 125 -10.25 11.10 -9.18
CA GLY A 125 -11.01 11.30 -10.41
C GLY A 125 -11.80 12.61 -10.43
N ALA A 126 -12.26 13.00 -11.63
CA ALA A 126 -12.86 14.32 -11.90
C ALA A 126 -14.13 14.63 -11.10
N LYS A 127 -14.83 13.62 -10.57
CA LYS A 127 -15.94 13.80 -9.64
C LYS A 127 -16.17 12.53 -8.84
N VAL A 128 -16.03 12.63 -7.52
CA VAL A 128 -16.49 11.58 -6.63
C VAL A 128 -18.01 11.70 -6.55
N THR A 129 -18.73 10.66 -6.96
CA THR A 129 -20.19 10.63 -6.91
C THR A 129 -20.68 9.29 -6.41
N SER A 130 -21.76 9.30 -5.65
CA SER A 130 -22.47 8.09 -5.21
C SER A 130 -23.76 7.91 -6.04
N GLU A 131 -24.20 6.67 -6.28
CA GLU A 131 -25.41 6.39 -7.08
C GLU A 131 -26.69 7.07 -6.56
N TRP A 132 -26.73 7.41 -5.27
CA TRP A 132 -27.88 8.04 -4.61
C TRP A 132 -27.94 9.56 -4.80
N GLU A 133 -26.82 10.23 -5.09
CA GLU A 133 -26.76 11.70 -5.18
C GLU A 133 -27.57 12.27 -6.35
N GLY A 134 -27.85 11.45 -7.38
CA GLY A 134 -28.74 11.82 -8.48
C GLY A 134 -30.22 11.57 -8.22
N LYS A 135 -30.57 10.88 -7.13
CA LYS A 135 -31.93 10.43 -6.80
C LYS A 135 -32.59 11.27 -5.70
N ILE A 136 -31.83 12.13 -5.02
CA ILE A 136 -32.35 13.10 -4.05
C ILE A 136 -32.66 14.40 -4.81
N ARG A 137 -33.84 14.48 -5.42
CA ARG A 137 -34.46 15.71 -5.91
C ARG A 137 -35.97 15.62 -5.78
#